data_AF-A0A556TPF6-F1
#
_entry.id   AF-A0A556TPF6-F1
#
_cell.length_a   1.000
_cell.length_b   1.000
_cell.length_c   1.000
_cell.angle_alpha   90.00
_cell.angle_beta   90.00
_cell.angle_gamma   90.00
#
_symmetry.space_group_name_H-M   'P 1'
#
loop_
_entity.id
_entity.type
_entity.pdbx_description
1 polymer ?
#
loop_
_entity_poly.entity_id
_entity_poly.type
_entity_poly.pdbx_seq_one_letter_code
_entity_poly.pdbx_strand_id
1 'polypeptide(L)'
;MTKPTTIIALDGDVFTLKTVSTFKNTEIKFKLGEEFDETTADDRKVKSVVTLDGNKLLHIQKWDGKETSLVREVDGNSLTLTLTLGDVVCTRSYVKGE
;
A
#
# COMPACT_ATOMS: atom_id res chain seq x y z
N MET A 1 19.94 -6.42 0.18
CA MET A 1 18.54 -6.54 0.61
C MET A 1 18.15 -5.24 1.29
N THR A 2 17.24 -4.46 0.70
CA THR A 2 16.76 -3.20 1.31
C THR A 2 15.65 -3.52 2.31
N LYS A 3 15.68 -2.88 3.49
CA LYS A 3 14.61 -2.94 4.48
C LYS A 3 13.82 -1.64 4.41
N PRO A 4 12.73 -1.57 3.63
CA PRO A 4 11.93 -0.36 3.57
C PRO A 4 11.13 -0.18 4.87
N THR A 5 11.07 1.06 5.34
CA THR A 5 10.19 1.47 6.43
C THR A 5 8.88 1.94 5.82
N THR A 6 7.76 1.39 6.29
CA THR A 6 6.42 1.83 5.90
C THR A 6 5.88 2.71 7.02
N ILE A 7 5.53 3.95 6.69
CA ILE A 7 4.93 4.93 7.59
C ILE A 7 3.49 5.13 7.14
N ILE A 8 2.54 4.92 8.05
CA ILE A 8 1.12 5.11 7.83
C ILE A 8 0.66 6.16 8.84
N ALA A 9 0.12 7.28 8.35
CA ALA A 9 -0.39 8.37 9.16
C ALA A 9 -1.82 8.71 8.73
N LEU A 10 -2.62 9.19 9.67
CA LEU A 10 -3.98 9.67 9.43
C LEU A 10 -4.07 11.11 9.97
N ASP A 11 -4.43 12.05 9.11
CA ASP A 11 -4.70 13.45 9.46
C ASP A 11 -6.14 13.78 9.06
N GLY A 12 -7.04 13.81 10.06
CA GLY A 12 -8.48 13.91 9.83
C GLY A 12 -9.02 12.71 9.03
N ASP A 13 -9.43 12.96 7.79
CA ASP A 13 -9.94 11.96 6.84
C ASP A 13 -8.91 11.57 5.75
N VAL A 14 -7.71 12.14 5.79
CA VAL A 14 -6.65 11.90 4.80
C VAL A 14 -5.61 10.93 5.35
N PHE A 15 -5.49 9.79 4.70
CA PHE A 15 -4.42 8.82 4.94
C PHE A 15 -3.17 9.21 4.16
N THR A 16 -2.03 9.15 4.82
CA THR A 16 -0.71 9.26 4.18
C THR A 16 0.01 7.92 4.34
N LEU A 17 0.36 7.30 3.21
CA LEU A 17 1.20 6.10 3.18
C LEU A 17 2.52 6.45 2.52
N LYS A 18 3.60 6.31 3.29
CA LYS A 18 4.96 6.60 2.85
C LYS A 18 5.82 5.36 2.97
N THR A 19 6.47 4.98 1.89
CA THR A 19 7.46 3.90 1.89
C THR A 19 8.82 4.53 1.74
N VAL A 20 9.67 4.40 2.75
CA VAL A 20 11.04 4.95 2.78
C VAL A 20 12.04 3.82 2.66
N SER A 21 12.96 3.91 1.70
CA SER A 21 14.05 2.95 1.54
C SER A 21 15.30 3.63 1.03
N THR A 22 16.46 2.98 1.16
CA THR A 22 17.72 3.46 0.56
C THR A 22 17.71 3.50 -0.96
N PHE A 23 16.70 2.90 -1.60
CA PHE A 23 16.58 2.83 -3.05
C PHE A 23 15.62 3.87 -3.61
N LYS A 24 14.37 3.87 -3.15
CA LYS A 24 13.34 4.82 -3.58
C LYS A 24 12.36 5.09 -2.44
N ASN A 25 11.93 6.34 -2.36
CA ASN A 25 10.91 6.79 -1.42
C ASN A 25 9.64 7.10 -2.20
N THR A 26 8.49 6.62 -1.72
CA THR A 26 7.17 6.96 -2.27
C THR A 26 6.29 7.51 -1.17
N GLU A 27 5.42 8.45 -1.53
CA GLU A 27 4.43 9.03 -0.63
C GLU A 27 3.12 9.19 -1.41
N ILE A 28 2.05 8.62 -0.86
CA ILE A 28 0.69 8.75 -1.39
C ILE A 28 -0.22 9.31 -0.30
N LYS A 29 -1.12 10.20 -0.70
CA LYS A 29 -2.17 10.75 0.16
C LYS A 29 -3.52 10.43 -0.46
N PHE A 30 -4.40 9.81 0.31
CA PHE A 30 -5.67 9.32 -0.19
C PHE A 30 -6.75 9.37 0.89
N LYS A 31 -8.01 9.36 0.46
CA LYS A 31 -9.16 9.13 1.33
C LYS A 31 -9.68 7.72 1.10
N LEU A 32 -10.27 7.12 2.14
CA LEU A 32 -10.83 5.78 2.01
C LEU A 32 -12.05 5.80 1.09
N GLY A 33 -12.11 4.87 0.14
CA GLY A 33 -13.21 4.72 -0.82
C GLY A 33 -13.16 5.68 -2.01
N GLU A 34 -12.19 6.60 -2.07
CA GLU A 34 -12.03 7.52 -3.20
C GLU A 34 -10.92 7.05 -4.16
N GLU A 35 -11.21 7.09 -5.45
CA GLU A 35 -10.22 6.83 -6.49
C GLU A 35 -9.28 8.02 -6.67
N PHE A 36 -7.99 7.76 -6.79
CA PHE A 36 -6.95 8.77 -7.04
C PHE A 36 -5.91 8.27 -8.04
N ASP A 37 -5.21 9.21 -8.68
CA ASP A 37 -4.09 8.86 -9.56
C ASP A 37 -2.83 8.62 -8.70
N GLU A 38 -2.23 7.44 -8.84
CA GLU A 38 -1.01 7.04 -8.14
C GLU A 38 0.13 6.85 -9.15
N THR A 39 1.32 7.31 -8.79
CA THR A 39 2.56 6.91 -9.47
C THR A 39 3.31 5.95 -8.56
N THR A 40 3.40 4.69 -8.98
CA THR A 40 4.02 3.63 -8.20
C THR A 40 5.55 3.74 -8.23
N ALA A 41 6.23 3.00 -7.35
CA ALA A 41 7.70 3.04 -7.25
C ALA A 41 8.42 2.62 -8.55
N ASP A 42 7.76 1.87 -9.42
CA ASP A 42 8.23 1.46 -10.75
C ASP A 42 7.74 2.38 -11.88
N ASP A 43 7.34 3.62 -11.55
CA ASP A 43 6.97 4.69 -12.47
C ASP A 43 5.74 4.37 -13.36
N ARG A 44 4.89 3.43 -12.92
CA ARG A 44 3.57 3.22 -13.53
C ARG A 44 2.57 4.24 -13.01
N LYS A 45 1.79 4.82 -13.93
CA LYS A 45 0.62 5.64 -13.60
C LYS A 45 -0.60 4.72 -13.52
N VAL A 46 -1.20 4.65 -12.35
CA VAL A 46 -2.32 3.75 -12.07
C VAL A 46 -3.45 4.53 -11.42
N LYS A 47 -4.68 4.04 -11.54
CA LYS A 47 -5.80 4.49 -10.71
C LYS A 47 -5.88 3.60 -9.49
N SER A 48 -5.83 4.22 -8.32
CA SER A 48 -5.80 3.53 -7.05
C SER A 48 -7.02 3.87 -6.22
N VAL A 49 -7.55 2.86 -5.54
CA VAL A 49 -8.55 3.03 -4.50
C VAL A 49 -8.12 2.25 -3.27
N VAL A 50 -8.27 2.87 -2.10
CA VAL A 50 -7.97 2.23 -0.83
C VAL A 50 -9.24 2.16 -0.02
N THR A 51 -9.57 0.97 0.45
CA THR A 51 -10.73 0.70 1.32
C THR A 51 -10.27 -0.01 2.58
N LEU A 52 -11.06 0.12 3.64
CA LEU A 52 -10.83 -0.58 4.90
C LEU A 52 -11.95 -1.60 5.10
N ASP A 53 -11.60 -2.88 5.12
CA ASP A 53 -12.49 -3.99 5.39
C ASP A 53 -12.13 -4.62 6.74
N GLY A 54 -12.84 -4.23 7.80
CA GLY A 54 -12.51 -4.61 9.17
C GLY A 54 -11.12 -4.11 9.59
N ASN A 55 -10.16 -5.03 9.78
CA ASN A 55 -8.76 -4.68 10.09
C ASN A 55 -7.83 -4.65 8.86
N LYS A 56 -8.38 -4.90 7.66
CA LYS A 56 -7.61 -5.07 6.43
C LYS A 56 -7.71 -3.83 5.58
N LEU A 57 -6.57 -3.25 5.24
CA LEU A 57 -6.49 -2.14 4.31
C LEU A 57 -6.25 -2.69 2.90
N LEU A 58 -7.29 -2.63 2.07
CA LEU A 58 -7.31 -3.12 0.70
C LEU A 58 -6.98 -1.97 -0.25
N HIS A 59 -5.85 -2.08 -0.94
CA HIS A 59 -5.39 -1.10 -1.91
C HIS A 59 -5.40 -1.75 -3.30
N ILE A 60 -6.32 -1.32 -4.15
CA ILE A 60 -6.46 -1.81 -5.52
C ILE A 60 -5.82 -0.81 -6.48
N GLN A 61 -4.96 -1.29 -7.37
CA GLN A 61 -4.28 -0.51 -8.39
C GLN A 61 -4.70 -1.03 -9.77
N LYS A 62 -5.25 -0.17 -10.63
CA LYS A 62 -5.70 -0.51 -11.98
C LYS A 62 -4.95 0.30 -13.03
N TRP A 63 -4.46 -0.37 -14.07
CA TRP A 63 -3.81 0.26 -15.22
C TRP A 63 -3.91 -0.66 -16.44
N ASP A 64 -4.10 -0.10 -17.64
CA ASP A 64 -4.09 -0.84 -18.92
C ASP A 64 -4.89 -2.17 -18.91
N GLY A 65 -6.04 -2.19 -18.24
CA GLY A 65 -6.88 -3.40 -18.10
C GLY A 65 -6.34 -4.47 -17.14
N LYS A 66 -5.22 -4.19 -16.45
CA LYS A 66 -4.65 -5.01 -15.38
C LYS A 66 -5.05 -4.46 -14.02
N GLU A 67 -5.06 -5.35 -13.04
CA GLU A 67 -5.35 -5.03 -11.65
C GLU A 67 -4.31 -5.71 -10.73
N THR A 68 -3.85 -4.98 -9.72
CA THR A 68 -3.09 -5.52 -8.59
C THR A 68 -3.81 -5.18 -7.31
N SER A 69 -3.91 -6.14 -6.40
CA SER A 69 -4.42 -5.93 -5.06
C SER A 69 -3.27 -5.98 -4.05
N LEU A 70 -3.25 -5.04 -3.12
CA LEU A 70 -2.33 -4.96 -2.00
C LEU A 70 -3.16 -4.96 -0.73
N VAL A 71 -3.14 -6.06 -0.01
CA VAL A 71 -3.84 -6.21 1.27
C VAL A 71 -2.86 -6.03 2.40
N ARG A 72 -3.10 -5.06 3.28
CA ARG A 72 -2.30 -4.85 4.50
C ARG A 72 -3.15 -5.24 5.71
N GLU A 73 -2.68 -6.24 6.45
CA GLU A 73 -3.35 -6.73 7.65
C GLU A 73 -2.44 -6.45 8.85
N VAL A 74 -3.00 -5.80 9.87
CA VAL A 74 -2.29 -5.53 11.12
C VAL A 74 -2.76 -6.52 12.17
N ASP A 75 -1.82 -7.24 12.76
CA ASP A 75 -2.03 -8.13 13.90
C ASP A 75 -1.01 -7.82 14.99
N GLY A 76 -1.47 -7.16 16.05
CA GLY A 76 -0.62 -6.66 17.14
C GLY A 76 0.51 -5.74 16.64
N ASN A 77 1.75 -6.20 16.76
CA ASN A 77 2.95 -5.48 16.32
C ASN A 77 3.45 -5.92 14.93
N SER A 78 2.70 -6.76 14.23
CA SER A 78 3.05 -7.25 12.90
C SER A 78 2.13 -6.68 11.84
N LEU A 79 2.70 -6.35 10.69
CA LEU A 79 1.95 -5.98 9.48
C LEU A 79 2.30 -6.97 8.37
N THR A 80 1.29 -7.64 7.84
CA THR A 80 1.41 -8.53 6.69
C THR A 80 0.89 -7.81 5.46
N LEU A 81 1.75 -7.64 4.46
CA LEU A 81 1.39 -7.11 3.15
C LEU A 81 1.35 -8.26 2.14
N THR A 82 0.18 -8.52 1.57
CA THR A 82 -0.03 -9.49 0.49
C THR A 82 -0.30 -8.75 -0.80
N LEU A 83 0.56 -8.92 -1.80
CA LEU A 83 0.41 -8.38 -3.15
C LEU A 83 -0.04 -9.50 -4.08
N THR A 84 -1.11 -9.28 -4.84
CA THR A 84 -1.61 -10.25 -5.82
C THR A 84 -1.73 -9.58 -7.18
N LEU A 85 -1.14 -10.20 -8.20
CA LEU A 85 -1.27 -9.81 -9.60
C LEU A 85 -1.56 -11.07 -10.42
N GLY A 86 -2.81 -11.24 -10.85
CA GLY A 86 -3.26 -12.46 -11.51
C GLY A 86 -3.11 -13.68 -10.60
N ASP A 87 -2.33 -14.65 -11.03
CA ASP A 87 -1.98 -15.89 -10.33
C ASP A 87 -0.73 -15.76 -9.44
N VAL A 88 -0.02 -14.63 -9.50
CA VAL A 88 1.21 -14.41 -8.72
C VAL A 88 0.89 -13.71 -7.41
N VAL A 89 1.35 -14.31 -6.30
CA VAL A 89 1.20 -13.79 -4.94
C VAL A 89 2.57 -13.55 -4.30
N CYS A 90 2.74 -12.39 -3.68
CA CYS A 90 3.91 -12.04 -2.88
C CYS A 90 3.47 -11.60 -1.48
N THR A 91 4.13 -12.13 -0.44
CA THR A 91 3.85 -11.75 0.95
C THR A 91 5.09 -11.12 1.57
N ARG A 92 4.90 -9.99 2.26
CA ARG A 92 5.94 -9.27 3.00
C ARG A 92 5.49 -9.07 4.43
N SER A 93 6.33 -9.48 5.38
CA SER A 93 6.09 -9.28 6.81
C SER A 93 6.91 -8.10 7.32
N TYR A 94 6.26 -7.23 8.08
CA TYR A 94 6.84 -6.08 8.75
C TYR A 94 6.58 -6.20 10.25
N VAL A 95 7.50 -5.66 11.04
CA VAL A 95 7.32 -5.48 12.48
C VAL A 95 7.26 -3.98 12.74
N LYS A 96 6.35 -3.57 13.62
CA LYS A 96 6.23 -2.18 14.05
C LYS A 96 7.59 -1.70 14.57
N GLY A 97 8.11 -0.63 13.96
CA GLY A 97 9.31 0.04 14.45
C GLY A 97 9.02 0.78 15.76
N GLU A 98 10.04 0.89 16.62
CA GLU A 98 10.01 1.71 17.84
C GLU A 98 10.01 3.21 17.54
#